data_AF-F9PFA0-F1
#
_entry.id   AF-F9PFA0-F1
#
_cell.length_a   1.000
_cell.length_b   1.000
_cell.length_c   1.000
_cell.angle_alpha   90.00
_cell.angle_beta   90.00
_cell.angle_gamma   90.00
#
_symmetry.space_group_name_H-M   'P 1'
#
loop_
_entity.id
_entity.type
_entity.pdbx_description
1 polymer ?
#
loop_
_entity_poly.entity_id
_entity_poly.type
_entity_poly.pdbx_seq_one_letter_code
_entity_poly.pdbx_strand_id
1 'polypeptide(L)'
;MIEGDTANRGKGGSNYKDIISKHGLPDSEMESTSGDYDIKRITYLSLGSNTKTVVLTFAKQENGQFLLVRKFALGLDRKEQTDDGVKV
;
A
#
# COMPACT_ATOMS: atom_id res chain seq x y z
N MET A 1 -2.88 10.75 5.86
CA MET A 1 -2.27 10.12 4.67
C MET A 1 -0.90 9.69 5.11
N ILE A 2 -0.53 8.42 4.97
CA ILE A 2 0.83 7.96 5.29
C ILE A 2 1.52 7.70 3.96
N GLU A 3 2.56 8.48 3.72
CA GLU A 3 3.43 8.31 2.57
C GLU A 3 4.58 7.40 3.03
N GLY A 4 4.76 6.26 2.37
CA GLY A 4 5.99 5.51 2.54
C GLY A 4 7.13 6.27 1.85
N ASP A 5 8.36 5.80 2.02
CA ASP A 5 9.53 6.41 1.39
C ASP A 5 9.46 6.29 -0.15
N THR A 6 8.80 7.25 -0.78
CA THR A 6 8.68 7.36 -2.24
C THR A 6 10.02 7.69 -2.89
N ALA A 7 10.95 8.31 -2.16
CA ALA A 7 12.30 8.60 -2.63
C ALA A 7 13.15 7.32 -2.79
N ASN A 8 12.96 6.32 -1.92
CA ASN A 8 13.64 5.02 -1.98
C ASN A 8 12.75 3.87 -2.47
N ARG A 9 11.71 4.16 -3.26
CA ARG A 9 10.79 3.14 -3.81
C ARG A 9 10.20 2.20 -2.74
N GLY A 10 10.01 2.66 -1.51
CA GLY A 10 9.35 1.89 -0.45
C GLY A 10 10.28 0.97 0.32
N LYS A 11 11.60 1.23 0.28
CA LYS A 11 12.59 0.52 1.11
C LYS A 11 12.19 0.63 2.60
N GLY A 12 12.00 -0.52 3.24
CA GLY A 12 11.47 -0.62 4.62
C GLY A 12 9.94 -0.77 4.71
N GLY A 13 9.22 -0.62 3.60
CA GLY A 13 7.78 -0.85 3.51
C GLY A 13 7.40 -2.34 3.44
N SER A 14 6.13 -2.64 3.73
CA SER A 14 5.61 -4.00 3.69
C SER A 14 5.63 -4.58 2.27
N ASN A 15 5.94 -5.87 2.15
CA ASN A 15 5.90 -6.56 0.87
C ASN A 15 4.44 -6.83 0.45
N TYR A 16 4.13 -6.67 -0.84
CA TYR A 16 2.81 -7.03 -1.40
C TYR A 16 2.38 -8.45 -1.01
N LYS A 17 3.28 -9.44 -1.10
CA LYS A 17 2.96 -10.83 -0.75
C LYS A 17 2.54 -10.99 0.70
N ASP A 18 3.18 -10.24 1.61
CA ASP A 18 2.83 -10.27 3.04
C ASP A 18 1.46 -9.65 3.28
N ILE A 19 1.13 -8.58 2.56
CA ILE A 19 -0.19 -7.94 2.63
C ILE A 19 -1.27 -8.91 2.16
N ILE A 20 -1.09 -9.56 1.00
CA ILE A 20 -2.06 -10.55 0.50
C ILE A 20 -2.19 -11.73 1.47
N SER A 21 -1.08 -12.21 2.04
CA SER A 21 -1.12 -13.31 3.00
C SER A 21 -1.83 -12.95 4.29
N LYS A 22 -1.76 -11.70 4.76
CA LYS A 22 -2.37 -11.26 6.03
C LYS A 22 -3.81 -10.80 5.87
N HIS A 23 -4.12 -10.14 4.77
CA HIS A 23 -5.40 -9.44 4.56
C HIS A 23 -6.27 -10.08 3.47
N GLY A 24 -5.77 -11.10 2.78
CA GLY A 24 -6.47 -11.73 1.67
C GLY A 24 -6.33 -10.95 0.36
N LEU A 25 -7.05 -11.44 -0.66
CA LEU A 25 -7.08 -10.80 -1.98
C LEU A 25 -7.81 -9.45 -1.91
N PRO A 26 -7.34 -8.42 -2.62
CA PRO A 26 -8.02 -7.15 -2.73
C PRO A 26 -9.26 -7.26 -3.62
N ASP A 27 -10.19 -6.34 -3.45
CA ASP A 27 -11.35 -6.19 -4.34
C ASP A 27 -10.93 -5.75 -5.75
N SER A 28 -9.84 -4.99 -5.86
CA SER A 28 -9.28 -4.56 -7.15
C SER A 28 -7.76 -4.47 -7.11
N GLU A 29 -7.13 -4.88 -8.19
CA GLU A 29 -5.69 -4.79 -8.42
C GLU A 29 -5.42 -4.20 -9.81
N MET A 30 -4.47 -3.28 -9.88
CA MET A 30 -4.04 -2.63 -11.11
C MET A 30 -2.53 -2.50 -11.12
N GLU A 31 -1.89 -2.74 -12.27
CA GLU A 31 -0.49 -2.42 -12.50
C GLU A 31 -0.39 -1.24 -13.46
N SER A 32 0.62 -0.40 -13.26
CA SER A 32 0.90 0.75 -14.11
C SER A 32 2.38 1.06 -14.04
N THR A 33 2.93 1.75 -15.03
CA THR A 33 4.32 2.22 -14.97
C THR A 33 4.33 3.69 -14.54
N SER A 34 5.12 4.01 -13.52
CA SER A 34 5.29 5.38 -13.00
C SER A 34 6.71 5.84 -13.26
N GLY A 35 6.90 6.59 -14.34
CA GLY A 35 8.24 6.98 -14.80
C GLY A 35 9.05 5.74 -15.17
N ASP A 36 10.09 5.44 -14.38
CA ASP A 36 11.09 4.39 -14.67
C ASP A 36 10.83 3.06 -13.94
N TYR A 37 9.72 2.94 -13.20
CA TYR A 37 9.41 1.73 -12.43
C TYR A 37 7.94 1.35 -12.49
N ASP A 38 7.68 0.05 -12.40
CA ASP A 38 6.31 -0.47 -12.30
C ASP A 38 5.75 -0.24 -10.90
N ILE A 39 4.49 0.14 -10.84
CA ILE A 39 3.70 0.24 -9.64
C ILE A 39 2.54 -0.75 -9.68
N LYS A 40 2.19 -1.27 -8.52
CA LYS A 40 1.00 -2.08 -8.31
C LYS A 40 0.12 -1.37 -7.31
N ARG A 41 -1.14 -1.14 -7.66
CA ARG A 41 -2.15 -0.54 -6.78
C ARG A 41 -3.18 -1.59 -6.47
N ILE A 42 -3.47 -1.78 -5.19
CA ILE A 42 -4.58 -2.61 -4.74
C ILE A 42 -5.55 -1.81 -3.90
N THR A 43 -6.82 -2.21 -3.96
CA THR A 43 -7.90 -1.57 -3.22
C THR A 43 -8.67 -2.63 -2.45
N TYR A 44 -8.80 -2.41 -1.14
CA TYR A 44 -9.73 -3.13 -0.27
C TYR A 44 -10.93 -2.22 -0.01
N LEU A 45 -12.12 -2.75 -0.24
CA LEU A 45 -13.38 -2.05 -0.12
C LEU A 45 -14.34 -2.85 0.76
N SER A 46 -14.68 -2.30 1.92
CA SER A 46 -15.71 -2.85 2.78
C SER A 46 -17.00 -2.06 2.59
N LEU A 47 -17.97 -2.68 1.92
CA LEU A 47 -19.31 -2.15 1.73
C LEU A 47 -20.20 -2.57 2.91
N GLY A 48 -20.59 -1.61 3.75
CA GLY A 48 -21.45 -1.80 4.91
C GLY A 48 -22.00 -0.46 5.39
N SER A 49 -22.57 -0.39 6.59
CA SER A 49 -23.15 0.87 7.13
C SER A 49 -22.14 2.04 7.20
N ASN A 50 -20.84 1.74 7.25
CA ASN A 50 -19.77 2.71 7.10
C ASN A 50 -18.81 2.19 6.03
N THR A 51 -18.83 2.79 4.84
CA THR A 51 -17.90 2.43 3.75
C THR A 51 -16.47 2.68 4.20
N LYS A 52 -15.65 1.63 4.20
CA LYS A 52 -14.22 1.71 4.48
C LYS A 52 -13.46 1.34 3.23
N THR A 53 -12.47 2.15 2.87
CA THR A 53 -11.64 1.93 1.69
C THR A 53 -10.18 2.06 2.06
N VAL A 54 -9.36 1.09 1.65
CA VAL A 54 -7.90 1.14 1.79
C VAL A 54 -7.29 0.95 0.41
N VAL A 55 -6.52 1.94 -0.04
CA VAL A 55 -5.74 1.86 -1.28
C VAL A 55 -4.28 1.79 -0.91
N LEU A 56 -3.60 0.74 -1.36
CA LEU A 56 -2.17 0.54 -1.18
C LEU A 56 -1.49 0.62 -2.53
N THR A 57 -0.43 1.44 -2.61
CA THR A 57 0.42 1.51 -3.80
C THR A 57 1.78 0.93 -3.45
N PHE A 58 2.25 0.03 -4.30
CA PHE A 58 3.55 -0.62 -4.22
C PHE A 58 4.40 -0.22 -5.41
N ALA A 59 5.71 -0.12 -5.20
CA ALA A 59 6.69 0.06 -6.26
C ALA A 59 7.50 -1.22 -6.45
N LYS A 60 7.75 -1.59 -7.71
CA LYS A 60 8.60 -2.71 -8.09
C LYS A 60 10.06 -2.37 -7.82
N GLN A 61 10.72 -3.27 -7.12
CA GLN A 61 12.14 -3.22 -6.82
C GLN A 61 12.94 -3.92 -7.92
N GLU A 62 14.25 -3.71 -7.93
CA GLU A 62 15.15 -4.37 -8.88
C GLU A 62 15.14 -5.90 -8.75
N ASN A 63 14.88 -6.43 -7.54
CA ASN A 63 14.73 -7.86 -7.28
C ASN A 63 13.35 -8.42 -7.68
N GLY A 64 12.48 -7.62 -8.30
CA GLY A 64 11.14 -7.99 -8.73
C GLY A 64 10.06 -7.98 -7.64
N GLN A 65 10.41 -7.65 -6.39
CA GLN A 65 9.43 -7.52 -5.31
C GLN A 65 8.64 -6.21 -5.41
N PHE A 66 7.44 -6.19 -4.85
CA PHE A 66 6.63 -4.98 -4.71
C PHE A 66 6.63 -4.55 -3.24
N LEU A 67 7.16 -3.36 -2.95
CA LEU A 67 7.21 -2.79 -1.61
C LEU A 67 6.25 -1.60 -1.48
N LEU A 68 5.60 -1.49 -0.32
CA LEU A 68 4.62 -0.45 -0.06
C LEU A 68 5.27 0.94 -0.08
N VAL A 69 4.81 1.81 -0.98
CA VAL A 69 5.25 3.22 -1.08
C VAL A 69 4.19 4.20 -0.60
N ARG A 70 2.91 3.81 -0.58
CA ARG A 70 1.83 4.71 -0.18
C ARG A 70 0.62 3.97 0.36
N LYS A 71 0.06 4.48 1.45
CA LYS A 71 -1.19 4.00 2.04
C LYS A 71 -2.21 5.13 2.14
N PHE A 72 -3.35 4.92 1.48
CA PHE A 72 -4.51 5.78 1.59
C PHE A 72 -5.66 5.00 2.26
N ALA A 73 -6.32 5.62 3.22
CA ALA A 73 -7.40 5.02 3.99
C ALA A 73 -8.53 6.04 4.17
N LEU A 74 -9.76 5.61 3.91
CA LEU A 74 -10.98 6.40 4.07
C LEU A 74 -11.97 5.60 4.93
N GLY A 75 -12.64 6.26 5.88
CA GLY A 75 -13.63 5.62 6.76
C GLY A 75 -13.03 4.72 7.85
N LEU A 76 -11.71 4.58 7.90
CA LEU A 76 -11.02 3.97 9.05
C LEU A 76 -10.90 4.99 10.17
N ASP A 77 -11.36 4.62 11.36
CA ASP A 77 -11.21 5.41 12.58
C ASP A 77 -9.71 5.71 12.79
N ARG A 78 -9.37 6.98 13.03
CA ARG A 78 -7.99 7.51 13.08
C ARG A 78 -7.07 6.88 14.15
N LYS A 79 -7.54 5.91 14.94
CA LYS A 79 -6.80 5.37 16.10
C LYS A 79 -5.67 4.39 15.74
N GLU A 80 -5.58 3.89 14.51
CA GLU A 80 -4.55 2.88 14.12
C GLU A 80 -3.75 3.29 12.86
N GLN A 81 -3.38 4.57 12.79
CA GLN A 81 -2.34 5.02 11.87
C GLN A 81 -1.01 5.11 12.62
N THR A 82 -0.50 3.99 13.14
CA THR A 82 0.88 3.91 13.61
C THR A 82 1.81 3.98 12.39
N ASP A 83 2.56 5.07 12.36
CA ASP A 83 3.63 5.39 11.44
C ASP A 83 4.87 4.60 11.87
N ASP A 84 5.01 3.36 11.40
CA ASP A 84 6.23 2.53 11.63
C ASP A 84 7.26 2.72 10.50
N GLY A 85 7.37 3.95 9.98
CA GLY A 85 8.11 4.26 8.75
C GLY A 85 9.29 5.21 8.94
N VAL A 86 10.30 4.78 9.69
CA VAL A 86 11.68 5.33 9.72
C VAL A 86 11.84 6.75 10.31
N LYS A 87 12.27 6.81 11.58
CA LYS A 87 13.03 7.94 12.10
C LYS A 87 14.50 7.82 11.66
N VAL A 88 15.03 8.88 11.04
CA VAL A 88 16.47 9.12 10.81
C VAL A 88 17.21 9.38 12.11
#